data_AF-A0A9C8ZQE6-F1
#
_entry.id   AF-A0A9C8ZQE6-F1
#
_cell.length_a   1.000
_cell.length_b   1.000
_cell.length_c   1.000
_cell.angle_alpha   90.00
_cell.angle_beta   90.00
_cell.angle_gamma   90.00
#
_symmetry.space_group_name_H-M   'P 1'
#
loop_
_entity.id
_entity.type
_entity.pdbx_description
1 polymer ?
#
loop_
_entity_poly.entity_id
_entity_poly.type
_entity_poly.pdbx_seq_one_letter_code
_entity_poly.pdbx_strand_id
1 'polypeptide(L)'
;MGRIRKPELQTLADEWSPVVRELLDQLGKKIWPPKKERPSLLQKPRLITRYSLEGPAQRGNELAWALSHTTRPSSFDDTGRLTEGEREFWLVTLRPGDPPTFRIEGAQVIADIPADREALRKALRRARKMGPKVQTFYGNKGPLSHR
;
A
#
# COMPACT_ATOMS: atom_id res chain seq x y z
N MET A 1 -5.37 -12.35 -3.54
CA MET A 1 -4.32 -12.02 -2.54
C MET A 1 -3.00 -12.44 -3.18
N GLY A 2 -2.17 -11.48 -3.60
CA GLY A 2 -0.98 -11.75 -4.43
C GLY A 2 -0.02 -12.71 -3.74
N ARG A 3 0.10 -13.94 -4.26
CA ARG A 3 0.95 -14.99 -3.68
C ARG A 3 2.42 -14.75 -4.05
N ILE A 4 3.30 -14.89 -3.07
CA ILE A 4 4.74 -14.97 -3.32
C ILE A 4 5.05 -16.41 -3.73
N ARG A 5 5.60 -16.58 -4.94
CA ARG A 5 5.91 -17.88 -5.54
C ARG A 5 7.40 -18.20 -5.50
N LYS A 6 8.25 -17.17 -5.46
CA LYS A 6 9.71 -17.33 -5.50
C LYS A 6 10.29 -17.42 -4.08
N PRO A 7 11.08 -18.46 -3.76
CA PRO A 7 11.72 -18.59 -2.45
C PRO A 7 12.58 -17.39 -2.06
N GLU A 8 13.37 -16.83 -2.98
CA GLU A 8 14.22 -15.67 -2.67
C GLU A 8 13.42 -14.42 -2.27
N LEU A 9 12.24 -14.25 -2.88
CA LEU A 9 11.32 -13.17 -2.53
C LEU A 9 10.58 -13.45 -1.23
N GLN A 10 10.36 -14.71 -0.88
CA GLN A 10 9.74 -15.06 0.40
C GLN A 10 10.66 -14.67 1.56
N THR A 11 11.95 -14.98 1.47
CA THR A 11 12.93 -14.59 2.50
C THR A 11 12.96 -13.07 2.69
N LEU A 12 13.05 -12.30 1.60
CA LEU A 12 13.00 -10.84 1.66
C LEU A 12 11.67 -10.31 2.22
N ALA A 13 10.56 -10.98 1.90
CA ALA A 13 9.26 -10.61 2.43
C ALA A 13 9.18 -10.85 3.94
N ASP A 14 9.70 -11.96 4.44
CA ASP A 14 9.70 -12.28 5.87
C ASP A 14 10.55 -11.29 6.65
N GLU A 15 11.70 -10.89 6.11
CA GLU A 15 12.60 -9.89 6.69
C GLU A 15 11.98 -8.49 6.72
N TRP A 16 11.45 -8.01 5.59
CA TRP A 16 11.08 -6.61 5.42
C TRP A 16 9.62 -6.30 5.68
N SER A 17 8.71 -7.27 5.62
CA SER A 17 7.28 -7.02 5.81
C SER A 17 6.94 -6.40 7.17
N PRO A 18 7.50 -6.84 8.30
CA PRO A 18 7.23 -6.21 9.60
C PRO A 18 7.59 -4.72 9.58
N VAL A 19 8.75 -4.37 9.01
CA VAL A 19 9.26 -3.00 8.94
C VAL A 19 8.40 -2.15 8.01
N VAL A 20 8.13 -2.62 6.78
CA VAL A 20 7.34 -1.88 5.79
C VAL A 20 5.91 -1.66 6.30
N ARG A 21 5.28 -2.69 6.87
CA ARG A 21 3.92 -2.58 7.41
C ARG A 21 3.83 -1.63 8.59
N GLU A 22 4.80 -1.66 9.52
CA GLU A 22 4.84 -0.70 10.64
C GLU A 22 4.93 0.74 10.13
N LEU A 23 5.84 1.01 9.18
CA LEU A 23 6.04 2.36 8.65
C LEU A 23 4.83 2.85 7.83
N LEU A 24 4.20 1.98 7.05
CA LEU A 24 2.97 2.31 6.31
C LEU A 24 1.78 2.49 7.25
N ASP A 25 1.67 1.73 8.32
CA ASP A 25 0.64 1.91 9.35
C ASP A 25 0.75 3.29 10.02
N GLN A 26 1.97 3.68 10.40
CA GLN A 26 2.24 5.01 10.94
C GLN A 26 1.92 6.14 9.94
N LEU A 27 2.15 5.90 8.64
CA LEU A 27 1.78 6.84 7.59
C LEU A 27 0.25 6.94 7.44
N GLY A 28 -0.44 5.81 7.39
CA GLY A 28 -1.90 5.71 7.28
C GLY A 28 -2.61 6.44 8.41
N LYS A 29 -2.20 6.21 9.67
CA LYS A 29 -2.75 6.90 10.85
C LYS A 29 -2.61 8.42 10.80
N LYS A 30 -1.54 8.92 10.15
CA LYS A 30 -1.29 10.37 10.05
C LYS A 30 -2.11 11.03 8.94
N ILE A 31 -2.23 10.38 7.79
CA ILE A 31 -2.93 10.94 6.63
C ILE A 31 -4.44 10.75 6.77
N TRP A 32 -4.85 9.55 7.18
CA TRP A 32 -6.24 9.16 7.31
C TRP A 32 -6.50 8.71 8.74
N PRO A 33 -6.54 9.66 9.70
CA PRO A 33 -6.71 9.33 11.10
C PRO A 33 -8.03 8.59 11.32
N PRO A 34 -8.07 7.62 12.26
CA PRO A 34 -9.28 6.89 12.55
C PRO A 34 -10.35 7.83 13.07
N LYS A 35 -11.61 7.59 12.67
CA LYS A 35 -12.77 8.35 13.15
C LYS A 35 -13.50 7.51 14.18
N LYS A 36 -13.93 8.14 15.28
CA LYS A 36 -14.89 7.52 16.20
C LYS A 36 -16.27 7.56 15.53
N GLU A 37 -16.92 6.41 15.41
CA GLU A 37 -18.35 6.40 15.12
C GLU A 37 -19.10 7.09 16.24
N ARG A 38 -20.13 7.86 15.87
CA ARG A 38 -21.05 8.41 16.85
C ARG A 38 -21.73 7.23 17.55
N PRO A 39 -21.73 7.18 18.89
CA PRO A 39 -22.45 6.13 19.59
C PRO A 39 -23.93 6.23 19.24
N SER A 40 -24.51 5.13 18.75
CA SER A 40 -25.95 4.96 18.79
C SER A 40 -26.33 4.58 20.23
N LEU A 41 -27.60 4.81 20.61
CA LEU A 41 -28.11 4.48 21.95
C LEU A 41 -27.90 3.00 22.36
N LEU A 42 -27.58 2.12 21.41
CA LEU A 42 -27.43 0.68 21.61
C LEU A 42 -26.00 0.15 21.32
N GLN A 43 -25.04 0.99 20.90
CA GLN A 43 -23.69 0.51 20.53
C GLN A 43 -22.57 1.36 21.13
N LYS A 44 -21.55 0.67 21.65
CA LYS A 44 -20.30 1.28 22.11
C LYS A 44 -19.60 1.97 20.93
N PRO A 45 -19.01 3.16 21.14
CA PRO A 45 -18.27 3.86 20.09
C PRO A 45 -17.11 3.00 19.59
N ARG A 46 -17.03 2.79 18.27
CA ARG A 46 -15.94 2.07 17.60
C ARG A 46 -15.04 3.05 16.85
N LEU A 47 -13.74 2.76 16.82
CA LEU A 47 -12.77 3.47 15.99
C LEU A 47 -12.75 2.83 14.61
N ILE A 48 -13.10 3.59 13.57
CA ILE A 48 -13.00 3.17 12.18
C ILE A 48 -11.66 3.63 11.62
N THR A 49 -10.83 2.67 11.24
CA THR A 49 -9.62 2.91 10.45
C THR A 49 -10.02 3.36 9.04
N ARG A 50 -9.40 4.44 8.55
CA ARG A 50 -9.71 5.02 7.24
C ARG A 50 -8.74 4.63 6.14
N TYR A 51 -7.88 3.65 6.40
CA TYR A 51 -6.93 3.13 5.43
C TYR A 51 -6.87 1.60 5.47
N SER A 52 -6.47 1.03 4.35
CA SER A 52 -6.17 -0.39 4.18
C SER A 52 -4.69 -0.55 3.88
N LEU A 53 -4.08 -1.54 4.52
CA LEU A 53 -2.73 -2.00 4.24
C LEU A 53 -2.80 -3.36 3.57
N GLU A 54 -2.10 -3.49 2.46
CA GLU A 54 -2.04 -4.73 1.71
C GLU A 54 -0.59 -5.10 1.38
N GLY A 55 -0.34 -6.40 1.24
CA GLY A 55 0.96 -6.97 0.93
C GLY A 55 1.64 -7.64 2.13
N PRO A 56 2.79 -8.29 1.90
CA PRO A 56 3.55 -8.30 0.66
C PRO A 56 2.82 -9.05 -0.46
N ALA A 57 2.90 -8.54 -1.69
CA ALA A 57 2.50 -9.23 -2.90
C ALA A 57 3.67 -9.30 -3.87
N GLN A 58 3.83 -10.40 -4.59
CA GLN A 58 4.82 -10.49 -5.65
C GLN A 58 4.31 -9.81 -6.92
N ARG A 59 5.09 -8.86 -7.45
CA ARG A 59 4.86 -8.20 -8.74
C ARG A 59 6.06 -8.46 -9.64
N GLY A 60 5.96 -9.47 -10.51
CA GLY A 60 7.10 -9.90 -11.33
C GLY A 60 8.25 -10.40 -10.46
N ASN A 61 9.39 -9.70 -10.49
CA ASN A 61 10.54 -9.99 -9.63
C ASN A 61 10.65 -9.02 -8.44
N GLU A 62 9.60 -8.27 -8.10
CA GLU A 62 9.60 -7.30 -7.00
C GLU A 62 8.58 -7.72 -5.93
N LEU A 63 8.78 -7.28 -4.69
CA LEU A 63 7.75 -7.32 -3.64
C LEU A 63 7.05 -5.97 -3.56
N ALA A 64 5.76 -5.97 -3.28
CA ALA A 64 4.95 -4.76 -3.21
C ALA A 64 4.06 -4.73 -1.96
N TRP A 65 3.96 -3.55 -1.36
CA TRP A 65 3.02 -3.23 -0.29
C TRP A 65 2.26 -1.96 -0.65
N ALA A 66 0.96 -1.95 -0.39
CA ALA A 66 0.11 -0.83 -0.69
C ALA A 66 -0.54 -0.28 0.58
N LEU A 67 -0.60 1.04 0.66
CA LEU A 67 -1.39 1.78 1.64
C LEU A 67 -2.40 2.63 0.88
N SER A 68 -3.68 2.49 1.18
CA SER A 68 -4.77 3.16 0.45
C SER A 68 -5.93 3.57 1.36
N HIS A 69 -6.74 4.54 0.96
CA HIS A 69 -7.91 4.95 1.72
C HIS A 69 -9.05 3.90 1.65
N THR A 70 -9.85 3.73 2.71
CA THR A 70 -10.91 2.70 2.77
C THR A 70 -12.16 3.00 1.94
N THR A 71 -12.35 4.21 1.41
CA THR A 71 -13.49 4.48 0.50
C THR A 71 -13.37 3.73 -0.82
N ARG A 72 -12.14 3.49 -1.27
CA ARG A 72 -11.80 2.63 -2.42
C ARG A 72 -10.49 1.91 -2.11
N PRO A 73 -10.51 0.85 -1.29
CA PRO A 73 -9.31 0.18 -0.84
C PRO A 73 -8.60 -0.47 -2.04
N SER A 74 -7.28 -0.44 -1.99
CA SER A 74 -6.44 -1.14 -2.95
C SER A 74 -6.39 -2.62 -2.62
N SER A 75 -6.58 -3.45 -3.65
CA SER A 75 -6.33 -4.89 -3.66
C SER A 75 -5.33 -5.25 -4.77
N PHE A 76 -4.42 -6.18 -4.48
CA PHE A 76 -3.51 -6.83 -5.42
C PHE A 76 -4.22 -8.03 -6.07
N ASP A 77 -4.18 -8.08 -7.41
CA ASP A 77 -4.55 -9.27 -8.16
C ASP A 77 -3.49 -10.38 -8.05
N ASP A 78 -3.73 -11.48 -8.75
CA ASP A 78 -2.82 -12.64 -8.79
C ASP A 78 -1.47 -12.34 -9.47
N THR A 79 -1.36 -11.19 -10.16
CA THR A 79 -0.13 -10.70 -10.81
C THR A 79 0.60 -9.65 -9.96
N GLY A 80 0.07 -9.29 -8.80
CA GLY A 80 0.62 -8.26 -7.93
C GLY A 80 0.37 -6.83 -8.44
N ARG A 81 -0.61 -6.63 -9.34
CA ARG A 81 -1.04 -5.30 -9.78
C ARG A 81 -2.19 -4.83 -8.90
N LEU A 82 -2.20 -3.51 -8.63
CA LEU A 82 -3.34 -2.85 -8.00
C LEU A 82 -4.51 -2.75 -8.99
N THR A 83 -5.70 -3.22 -8.60
CA THR A 83 -6.92 -3.27 -9.47
C THR A 83 -7.89 -2.06 -9.33
N GLU A 84 -9.21 -2.20 -9.55
CA GLU A 84 -10.21 -1.14 -9.90
C GLU A 84 -10.39 0.08 -8.95
N GLY A 85 -10.74 1.25 -9.53
CA GLY A 85 -11.26 2.47 -8.86
C GLY A 85 -10.41 3.75 -8.99
N GLU A 86 -10.93 4.92 -8.57
CA GLU A 86 -10.10 6.09 -8.23
C GLU A 86 -9.40 5.82 -6.91
N ARG A 87 -8.07 5.70 -6.91
CA ARG A 87 -7.30 5.30 -5.75
C ARG A 87 -6.33 6.39 -5.34
N GLU A 88 -6.49 6.88 -4.11
CA GLU A 88 -5.41 7.52 -3.36
C GLU A 88 -4.58 6.44 -2.68
N PHE A 89 -3.32 6.30 -3.08
CA PHE A 89 -2.44 5.28 -2.51
C PHE A 89 -0.97 5.68 -2.46
N TRP A 90 -0.23 4.94 -1.64
CA TRP A 90 1.22 4.79 -1.74
C TRP A 90 1.54 3.33 -2.01
N LEU A 91 2.44 3.09 -2.95
CA LEU A 91 2.96 1.76 -3.26
C LEU A 91 4.44 1.72 -2.93
N VAL A 92 4.83 0.86 -2.00
CA VAL A 92 6.23 0.58 -1.68
C VAL A 92 6.61 -0.71 -2.39
N THR A 93 7.65 -0.67 -3.22
CA THR A 93 8.18 -1.86 -3.87
C THR A 93 9.62 -2.12 -3.47
N LEU A 94 9.95 -3.35 -3.11
CA LEU A 94 11.32 -3.81 -2.88
C LEU A 94 11.80 -4.58 -4.12
N ARG A 95 12.85 -4.07 -4.75
CA ARG A 95 13.53 -4.75 -5.84
C ARG A 95 14.69 -5.58 -5.27
N PRO A 96 14.74 -6.90 -5.53
CA PRO A 96 15.88 -7.72 -5.19
C PRO A 96 17.09 -7.32 -6.04
N GLY A 97 18.27 -7.38 -5.44
CA GLY A 97 19.55 -7.01 -6.02
C GLY A 97 20.64 -7.09 -4.95
N ASP A 98 21.87 -6.76 -5.32
CA ASP A 98 22.98 -6.67 -4.37
C ASP A 98 23.59 -5.25 -4.43
N PRO A 99 23.18 -4.33 -3.54
CA PRO A 99 22.17 -4.47 -2.48
C PRO A 99 20.72 -4.31 -2.98
N PRO A 100 19.71 -4.81 -2.24
CA PRO A 100 18.31 -4.58 -2.55
C PRO A 100 17.90 -3.12 -2.34
N THR A 101 16.91 -2.64 -3.10
CA THR A 101 16.48 -1.23 -3.07
C THR A 101 14.95 -1.08 -3.04
N PHE A 102 14.49 -0.10 -2.29
CA PHE A 102 13.10 0.31 -2.25
C PHE A 102 12.81 1.40 -3.29
N ARG A 103 11.58 1.37 -3.79
CA ARG A 103 10.93 2.46 -4.53
C ARG A 103 9.59 2.74 -3.89
N ILE A 104 9.23 4.03 -3.79
CA ILE A 104 7.92 4.48 -3.31
C ILE A 104 7.24 5.23 -4.44
N GLU A 105 6.09 4.75 -4.86
CA GLU A 105 5.19 5.48 -5.77
C GLU A 105 4.10 6.18 -4.94
N GLY A 106 4.10 7.52 -4.97
CA GLY A 106 3.02 8.38 -4.51
C GLY A 106 2.68 9.41 -5.59
N ALA A 107 2.37 10.65 -5.22
CA ALA A 107 2.23 11.74 -6.19
C ALA A 107 3.50 11.92 -7.05
N GLN A 108 4.67 11.61 -6.48
CA GLN A 108 5.93 11.48 -7.18
C GLN A 108 6.58 10.13 -6.82
N VAL A 109 7.47 9.66 -7.69
CA VAL A 109 8.26 8.45 -7.46
C VAL A 109 9.55 8.82 -6.75
N ILE A 110 9.87 8.10 -5.67
CA ILE A 110 11.19 8.10 -5.04
C ILE A 110 11.78 6.71 -5.28
N ALA A 111 12.85 6.62 -6.07
CA ALA A 111 13.53 5.36 -6.41
C ALA A 111 14.86 5.22 -5.67
N ASP A 112 15.47 4.04 -5.80
CA ASP A 112 16.83 3.71 -5.35
C ASP A 112 17.08 4.00 -3.87
N ILE A 113 16.05 3.82 -3.04
CA ILE A 113 16.16 3.97 -1.60
C ILE A 113 16.89 2.73 -1.07
N PRO A 114 17.99 2.86 -0.34
CA PRO A 114 18.67 1.73 0.26
C PRO A 114 17.71 0.89 1.12
N ALA A 115 17.88 -0.43 1.13
CA ALA A 115 17.19 -1.33 2.05
C ALA A 115 17.67 -1.12 3.49
N ASP A 116 17.29 0.02 4.07
CA ASP A 116 17.56 0.45 5.42
C ASP A 116 16.29 1.08 6.03
N ARG A 117 16.06 0.82 7.32
CA ARG A 117 14.85 1.26 8.01
C ARG A 117 14.74 2.79 8.05
N GLU A 118 15.82 3.49 8.35
CA GLU A 118 15.80 4.95 8.48
C GLU A 118 15.75 5.64 7.11
N ALA A 119 16.43 5.09 6.10
CA ALA A 119 16.32 5.52 4.71
C ALA A 119 14.87 5.41 4.21
N LEU A 120 14.23 4.25 4.41
CA LEU A 120 12.83 4.03 4.04
C LEU A 120 11.89 4.97 4.81
N ARG A 121 12.11 5.16 6.11
CA ARG A 121 11.34 6.10 6.94
C ARG A 121 11.46 7.54 6.44
N LYS A 122 12.67 7.99 6.10
CA LYS A 122 12.92 9.33 5.54
C LYS A 122 12.24 9.50 4.18
N ALA A 123 12.31 8.48 3.33
CA ALA A 123 11.64 8.47 2.04
C ALA A 123 10.11 8.52 2.18
N LEU A 124 9.51 7.76 3.09
CA LEU A 124 8.08 7.83 3.38
C LEU A 124 7.65 9.19 3.93
N ARG A 125 8.46 9.83 4.78
CA ARG A 125 8.20 11.22 5.23
C ARG A 125 8.21 12.21 4.06
N ARG A 126 9.10 12.02 3.08
CA ARG A 126 9.13 12.82 1.84
C ARG A 126 7.90 12.53 0.98
N ALA A 127 7.57 11.26 0.74
CA ALA A 127 6.36 10.84 0.02
C ALA A 127 5.09 11.44 0.62
N ARG A 128 4.98 11.45 1.95
CA ARG A 128 3.87 12.09 2.67
C ARG A 128 3.71 13.57 2.31
N LYS A 129 4.81 14.33 2.26
CA LYS A 129 4.77 15.77 1.91
C LYS A 129 4.32 15.99 0.47
N MET A 130 4.60 15.05 -0.42
CA MET A 130 4.22 15.13 -1.84
C MET A 130 2.77 14.68 -2.07
N GLY A 131 2.23 13.84 -1.19
CA GLY A 131 0.86 13.34 -1.27
C GLY A 131 0.76 11.94 -1.89
N PRO A 132 -0.43 11.33 -1.81
CA PRO A 132 -0.70 10.02 -2.41
C PRO A 132 -0.73 10.13 -3.94
N LYS A 133 -0.47 9.01 -4.61
CA LYS A 133 -0.79 8.90 -6.03
C LYS A 133 -2.29 8.85 -6.17
N VAL A 134 -2.85 9.65 -7.07
CA VAL A 134 -4.25 9.55 -7.49
C VAL A 134 -4.26 8.89 -8.86
N GLN A 135 -4.84 7.69 -8.96
CA GLN A 135 -4.95 6.99 -10.23
C GLN A 135 -6.35 6.41 -10.39
N THR A 136 -6.96 6.68 -11.54
CA THR A 136 -8.21 6.05 -11.96
C THR A 136 -7.87 4.77 -12.72
N PHE A 137 -8.20 3.62 -12.16
CA PHE A 137 -8.13 2.35 -12.86
C PHE A 137 -9.48 2.13 -13.54
N TYR A 138 -9.51 2.32 -14.87
CA TYR A 138 -10.60 1.82 -15.70
C TYR A 138 -10.50 0.30 -15.71
N GLY A 139 -11.22 -0.35 -14.80
CA GLY A 139 -11.58 -1.74 -15.02
C GLY A 139 -12.36 -1.80 -16.32
N ASN A 140 -12.04 -2.74 -17.19
CA ASN A 140 -12.96 -3.18 -18.24
C ASN A 140 -14.18 -3.81 -17.57
N LYS A 141 -15.02 -3.01 -16.92
CA LYS A 141 -16.43 -3.32 -16.86
C LYS A 141 -16.95 -2.93 -18.23
N GLY A 142 -17.16 -3.95 -19.07
CA GLY A 142 -17.97 -3.84 -20.27
C GLY A 142 -19.31 -3.14 -19.96
N PRO A 143 -20.04 -2.73 -21.00
CA PRO A 143 -21.09 -1.72 -20.90
C PRO A 143 -22.04 -2.03 -19.75
N LEU A 144 -22.30 -1.01 -18.93
CA LEU A 144 -23.38 -0.97 -17.95
C LEU A 144 -24.63 -1.57 -18.58
N SER A 145 -24.95 -2.82 -18.25
CA SER A 145 -26.21 -3.42 -18.66
C SER A 145 -27.30 -2.66 -17.91
N HIS A 146 -27.96 -1.74 -18.61
CA HIS A 146 -29.31 -1.36 -18.30
C HIS A 146 -30.16 -2.63 -18.22
N ARG A 147 -30.69 -2.94 -17.04
CA ARG A 147 -31.94 -3.66 -16.85
C ARG A 147 -32.67 -3.01 -15.70
#